data_AF-A0A3C1VH68-F1
#
_entry.id   AF-A0A3C1VH68-F1
#
_cell.length_a   1.000
_cell.length_b   1.000
_cell.length_c   1.000
_cell.angle_alpha   90.00
_cell.angle_beta   90.00
_cell.angle_gamma   90.00
#
_symmetry.space_group_name_H-M   'P 1'
#
loop_
_entity.id
_entity.type
_entity.pdbx_description
1 polymer ?
#
loop_
_entity_poly.entity_id
_entity_poly.type
_entity_poly.pdbx_seq_one_letter_code
_entity_poly.pdbx_strand_id
1 'polypeptide(L)'
;MEGICEFSHAGGEGKFAGLIVPSAAQLNIYPAAQESARSFSTNDLLTTVTQVRQLKPEPASLGIPAKITGVVIAATSTSLVLQDASGGVFISFSAADSADQPAMGQFWEVEGRTGSGDFSPIILAGTAKFLGSAAMPEPIRPTRDQLMNGSLDAEYVELHGVVTAVSNSEMTLLTPDGKLTVRGEDARPLPQMSASALAGGMVGNVVRMRGCFTTDWNRQTRQVNGGAFFLFPAVAA
;
A
#
# COMPACT_ATOMS: atom_id res chain seq x y z
N MET A 1 -1.80 -13.55 -39.73
CA MET A 1 -2.91 -12.62 -39.98
C MET A 1 -2.90 -11.66 -38.81
N GLU A 2 -2.38 -10.45 -39.03
CA GLU A 2 -2.32 -9.43 -37.97
C GLU A 2 -3.73 -8.89 -37.73
N GLY A 3 -4.20 -8.98 -36.49
CA GLY A 3 -5.47 -8.40 -36.07
C GLY A 3 -5.27 -6.98 -35.57
N ILE A 4 -6.23 -6.11 -35.85
CA ILE A 4 -6.27 -4.75 -35.31
C ILE A 4 -7.08 -4.81 -34.01
N CYS A 5 -6.42 -4.51 -32.89
CA CYS A 5 -7.09 -4.32 -31.60
C CYS A 5 -7.43 -2.84 -31.42
N GLU A 6 -8.71 -2.53 -31.28
CA GLU A 6 -9.16 -1.19 -30.93
C GLU A 6 -9.73 -1.18 -29.50
N PHE A 7 -9.26 -0.21 -28.71
CA PHE A 7 -9.73 0.02 -27.35
C PHE A 7 -10.54 1.31 -27.35
N SER A 8 -11.86 1.21 -27.19
CA SER A 8 -12.72 2.38 -27.01
C SER A 8 -12.90 2.69 -25.52
N HIS A 9 -12.40 3.84 -25.07
CA HIS A 9 -12.84 4.45 -23.81
C HIS A 9 -14.11 5.26 -24.05
N ALA A 10 -15.26 4.60 -24.06
CA ALA A 10 -16.53 5.28 -23.94
C ALA A 10 -16.86 5.44 -22.45
N GLY A 11 -17.02 6.68 -22.00
CA GLY A 11 -17.45 6.99 -20.65
C GLY A 11 -18.89 6.51 -20.43
N GLY A 12 -19.05 5.53 -19.54
CA GLY A 12 -20.33 4.93 -19.17
C GLY A 12 -20.17 3.42 -18.95
N GLU A 13 -20.05 3.02 -17.68
CA GLU A 13 -20.06 1.65 -17.14
C GLU A 13 -19.79 0.50 -18.13
N GLY A 14 -18.51 0.31 -18.48
CA GLY A 14 -18.02 -0.87 -19.18
C GLY A 14 -16.81 -0.56 -20.06
N LYS A 15 -15.63 -1.10 -19.72
CA LYS A 15 -14.51 -1.12 -20.67
C LYS A 15 -14.78 -2.23 -21.68
N PHE A 16 -15.09 -1.86 -22.92
CA PHE A 16 -15.23 -2.81 -24.03
C PHE A 16 -13.92 -2.90 -24.81
N ALA A 17 -13.45 -4.11 -25.07
CA ALA A 17 -12.38 -4.38 -26.01
C ALA A 17 -13.01 -5.03 -27.25
N GLY A 18 -12.81 -4.43 -28.43
CA GLY A 18 -13.28 -4.96 -29.70
C GLY A 18 -12.15 -5.64 -30.45
N LEU A 19 -12.41 -6.84 -30.98
CA LEU A 19 -11.49 -7.54 -31.89
C LEU A 19 -12.23 -7.85 -33.19
N ILE A 20 -11.73 -7.32 -34.31
CA ILE A 20 -12.27 -7.66 -35.63
C ILE A 20 -11.57 -8.91 -36.13
N VAL A 21 -12.34 -9.99 -36.31
CA VAL A 21 -11.88 -11.25 -36.89
C VAL A 21 -12.68 -11.59 -38.15
N PRO A 22 -12.10 -12.29 -39.14
CA PRO A 22 -12.81 -12.69 -40.36
C PRO A 22 -13.99 -13.64 -40.12
N SER A 23 -13.96 -14.42 -39.03
CA SER A 23 -15.01 -15.38 -38.68
C SER A 23 -14.96 -15.72 -37.18
N ALA A 24 -16.12 -15.95 -36.56
CA ALA A 24 -16.22 -16.40 -35.17
C ALA A 24 -15.53 -17.75 -34.92
N ALA A 25 -15.41 -18.60 -35.94
CA ALA A 25 -14.73 -19.90 -35.83
C ALA A 25 -13.20 -19.78 -35.63
N GLN A 26 -12.63 -18.59 -35.82
CA GLN A 26 -11.20 -18.30 -35.59
C GLN A 26 -10.95 -17.70 -34.20
N LEU A 27 -11.99 -17.54 -33.38
CA LEU A 27 -11.92 -16.90 -32.08
C LEU A 27 -11.90 -17.98 -30.99
N ASN A 28 -10.71 -18.25 -30.44
CA ASN A 28 -10.59 -19.03 -29.22
C ASN A 28 -10.59 -18.08 -28.01
N ILE A 29 -11.71 -18.06 -27.28
CA ILE A 29 -11.76 -17.41 -25.97
C ILE A 29 -11.09 -18.36 -24.98
N TYR A 30 -9.82 -18.10 -24.70
CA TYR A 30 -9.20 -18.70 -23.53
C TYR A 30 -9.83 -18.03 -22.30
N PRO A 31 -10.32 -18.79 -21.30
CA PRO A 31 -10.61 -18.19 -20.01
C PRO A 31 -9.35 -17.45 -19.57
N ALA A 32 -9.50 -16.28 -18.93
CA ALA A 32 -8.37 -15.62 -18.28
C ALA A 32 -7.61 -16.73 -17.56
N ALA A 33 -6.32 -16.90 -17.91
CA ALA A 33 -5.50 -17.94 -17.32
C ALA A 33 -5.83 -17.89 -15.84
N GLN A 34 -6.34 -19.00 -15.29
CA GLN A 34 -6.40 -19.12 -13.85
C GLN A 34 -4.93 -19.03 -13.45
N GLU A 35 -4.45 -17.82 -13.15
CA GLU A 35 -3.46 -17.63 -12.11
C GLU A 35 -4.05 -18.44 -10.99
N SER A 36 -3.52 -19.66 -10.87
CA SER A 36 -3.86 -20.57 -9.82
C SER A 36 -3.34 -19.86 -8.59
N ALA A 37 -4.22 -19.02 -8.02
CA ALA A 37 -4.06 -18.51 -6.68
C ALA A 37 -3.76 -19.76 -5.87
N ARG A 38 -2.51 -19.88 -5.41
CA ARG A 38 -2.09 -21.02 -4.61
C ARG A 38 -3.13 -21.13 -3.50
N SER A 39 -3.82 -22.27 -3.45
CA SER A 39 -4.74 -22.55 -2.36
C SER A 39 -3.89 -22.79 -1.13
N PHE A 40 -3.59 -21.73 -0.38
CA PHE A 40 -2.89 -21.86 0.88
C PHE A 40 -3.80 -22.58 1.88
N SER A 41 -3.30 -23.69 2.40
CA SER A 41 -3.89 -24.43 3.50
C SER A 41 -3.60 -23.71 4.82
N THR A 42 -4.43 -23.95 5.85
CA THR A 42 -4.14 -23.50 7.22
C THR A 42 -2.89 -24.14 7.83
N ASN A 43 -2.29 -25.13 7.16
CA ASN A 43 -1.02 -25.74 7.53
C ASN A 43 0.19 -25.14 6.80
N ASP A 44 -0.02 -24.27 5.80
CA ASP A 44 1.09 -23.66 5.07
C ASP A 44 1.66 -22.49 5.87
N LEU A 45 2.98 -22.49 6.08
CA LEU A 45 3.67 -21.34 6.68
C LEU A 45 3.97 -20.31 5.59
N LEU A 46 3.37 -19.13 5.70
CA LEU A 46 3.65 -18.01 4.80
C LEU A 46 4.91 -17.29 5.27
N THR A 47 5.88 -17.13 4.38
CA THR A 47 7.21 -16.58 4.72
C THR A 47 7.56 -15.30 3.96
N THR A 48 6.68 -14.87 3.05
CA THR A 48 6.83 -13.64 2.27
C THR A 48 5.58 -12.79 2.34
N VAL A 49 5.75 -11.47 2.21
CA VAL A 49 4.63 -10.53 2.20
C VAL A 49 3.69 -10.79 1.02
N THR A 50 4.22 -11.07 -0.17
CA THR A 50 3.39 -11.36 -1.36
C THR A 50 2.44 -12.54 -1.14
N GLN A 51 2.88 -13.60 -0.46
CA GLN A 51 1.99 -14.73 -0.14
C GLN A 51 0.80 -14.30 0.72
N VAL A 52 1.01 -13.39 1.68
CA VAL A 52 -0.07 -12.85 2.53
C VAL A 52 -0.99 -11.93 1.72
N ARG A 53 -0.43 -11.01 0.94
CA ARG A 53 -1.20 -10.04 0.14
C ARG A 53 -2.04 -10.68 -0.97
N GLN A 54 -1.61 -11.83 -1.49
CA GLN A 54 -2.35 -12.59 -2.51
C GLN A 54 -3.51 -13.41 -1.93
N LEU A 55 -3.67 -13.47 -0.60
CA LEU A 55 -4.81 -14.14 0.01
C LEU A 55 -6.11 -13.38 -0.32
N LYS A 56 -7.12 -14.15 -0.71
CA LYS A 56 -8.49 -13.63 -0.74
C LYS A 56 -8.98 -13.40 0.71
N PRO A 57 -9.97 -12.52 0.93
CA PRO A 57 -10.46 -12.21 2.27
C PRO A 57 -10.89 -13.43 3.10
N GLU A 58 -11.54 -14.40 2.45
CA GLU A 58 -11.99 -15.64 3.08
C GLU A 58 -10.81 -16.50 3.61
N PRO A 59 -9.83 -16.93 2.79
CA PRO A 59 -8.61 -17.58 3.25
C PRO A 59 -7.83 -16.80 4.32
N ALA A 60 -7.70 -15.48 4.17
CA ALA A 60 -7.00 -14.64 5.14
C ALA A 60 -7.64 -14.72 6.55
N SER A 61 -8.96 -14.92 6.62
CA SER A 61 -9.72 -15.06 7.87
C SER A 61 -9.53 -16.40 8.56
N LEU A 62 -8.95 -17.41 7.88
CA LEU A 62 -8.71 -18.74 8.45
C LEU A 62 -7.50 -18.78 9.40
N GLY A 63 -6.78 -17.65 9.54
CA GLY A 63 -5.62 -17.55 10.40
C GLY A 63 -4.50 -18.47 9.92
N ILE A 64 -4.04 -18.35 8.68
CA ILE A 64 -2.92 -19.14 8.17
C ILE A 64 -1.64 -18.70 8.92
N PRO A 65 -0.79 -19.63 9.39
CA PRO A 65 0.47 -19.26 10.04
C PRO A 65 1.37 -18.43 9.12
N ALA A 66 1.95 -17.35 9.64
CA ALA A 66 2.88 -16.50 8.91
C ALA A 66 4.12 -16.20 9.77
N LYS A 67 5.28 -16.18 9.12
CA LYS A 67 6.58 -15.78 9.69
C LYS A 67 7.26 -14.84 8.71
N ILE A 68 7.11 -13.54 8.94
CA ILE A 68 7.61 -12.50 8.03
C ILE A 68 8.82 -11.83 8.65
N THR A 69 9.87 -11.66 7.84
CA THR A 69 11.07 -10.91 8.23
C THR A 69 11.24 -9.74 7.27
N GLY A 70 11.41 -8.53 7.81
CA GLY A 70 11.46 -7.32 6.98
C GLY A 70 11.90 -6.08 7.74
N VAL A 71 11.93 -4.95 7.02
CA VAL A 71 12.22 -3.64 7.57
C VAL A 71 10.93 -2.97 8.01
N VAL A 72 10.91 -2.39 9.21
CA VAL A 72 9.81 -1.58 9.70
C VAL A 72 9.77 -0.25 8.93
N ILE A 73 8.70 -0.03 8.17
CA ILE A 73 8.50 1.20 7.39
C ILE A 73 7.46 2.14 8.01
N ALA A 74 6.65 1.64 8.95
CA ALA A 74 5.75 2.42 9.78
C ALA A 74 5.48 1.68 11.09
N ALA A 75 5.26 2.42 12.17
CA ALA A 75 4.86 1.85 13.46
C ALA A 75 4.00 2.84 14.26
N THR A 76 3.00 2.30 14.94
CA THR A 76 2.18 2.97 15.96
C THR A 76 2.22 2.13 17.25
N SER A 77 1.59 2.59 18.33
CA SER A 77 1.53 1.81 19.58
C SER A 77 0.81 0.46 19.45
N THR A 78 0.01 0.25 18.41
CA THR A 78 -0.83 -0.94 18.22
C THR A 78 -0.66 -1.62 16.87
N SER A 79 0.28 -1.15 16.04
CA SER A 79 0.55 -1.77 14.74
C SER A 79 1.92 -1.41 14.19
N LEU A 80 2.37 -2.18 13.21
CA LEU A 80 3.48 -1.81 12.35
C LEU A 80 3.23 -2.25 10.91
N VAL A 81 4.04 -1.73 9.99
CA VAL A 81 4.15 -2.23 8.62
C VAL A 81 5.57 -2.74 8.41
N LEU A 82 5.69 -4.02 8.07
CA LEU A 82 6.95 -4.64 7.66
C LEU A 82 7.02 -4.77 6.15
N GLN A 83 8.14 -4.36 5.56
CA GLN A 83 8.44 -4.53 4.15
C GLN A 83 9.59 -5.51 3.95
N ASP A 84 9.34 -6.55 3.15
CA ASP A 84 10.36 -7.45 2.62
C ASP A 84 10.65 -7.11 1.14
N ALA A 85 11.40 -7.96 0.44
CA ALA A 85 11.73 -7.75 -0.97
C ALA A 85 10.51 -7.81 -1.92
N SER A 86 9.35 -8.23 -1.42
CA SER A 86 8.13 -8.49 -2.17
C SER A 86 7.00 -7.48 -1.88
N GLY A 87 7.20 -6.55 -0.95
CA GLY A 87 6.26 -5.48 -0.60
C GLY A 87 6.06 -5.36 0.90
N GLY A 88 5.11 -4.53 1.33
CA GLY A 88 4.77 -4.36 2.75
C GLY A 88 3.46 -5.00 3.21
N VAL A 89 3.42 -5.38 4.48
CA VAL A 89 2.24 -5.97 5.13
C VAL A 89 1.95 -5.27 6.44
N PHE A 90 0.67 -4.99 6.68
CA PHE A 90 0.20 -4.45 7.95
C PHE A 90 0.13 -5.54 9.02
N ILE A 91 0.65 -5.23 10.20
CA ILE A 91 0.74 -6.16 11.33
C ILE A 91 0.08 -5.49 12.54
N SER A 92 -0.95 -6.14 13.07
CA SER A 92 -1.52 -5.81 14.38
C SER A 92 -0.56 -6.32 15.46
N PHE A 93 0.00 -5.39 16.23
CA PHE A 93 1.04 -5.68 17.21
C PHE A 93 1.04 -4.60 18.28
N SER A 94 0.98 -5.00 19.55
CA SER A 94 1.18 -4.11 20.69
C SER A 94 2.36 -4.66 21.48
N ALA A 95 3.40 -3.86 21.64
CA ALA A 95 4.47 -4.20 22.57
C ALA A 95 3.93 -4.20 24.01
N ALA A 96 4.46 -5.08 24.86
CA ALA A 96 4.15 -5.08 26.29
C ALA A 96 4.78 -3.88 27.00
N ASP A 97 6.01 -3.54 26.59
CA ASP A 97 6.80 -2.43 27.10
C ASP A 97 7.16 -1.47 25.97
N SER A 98 7.23 -0.17 26.28
CA SER A 98 7.57 0.86 25.29
C SER A 98 8.98 0.71 24.72
N ALA A 99 9.89 0.06 25.46
CA ALA A 99 11.25 -0.24 25.01
C ALA A 99 11.27 -1.28 23.87
N ASP A 100 10.24 -2.12 23.75
CA ASP A 100 10.10 -3.14 22.72
C ASP A 100 9.25 -2.65 21.54
N GLN A 101 8.93 -1.36 21.49
CA GLN A 101 8.17 -0.77 20.40
C GLN A 101 9.04 -0.70 19.12
N PRO A 102 8.61 -1.32 17.99
CA PRO A 102 9.32 -1.20 16.73
C PRO A 102 9.45 0.24 16.27
N ALA A 103 10.64 0.58 15.77
CA ALA A 103 10.93 1.86 15.15
C ALA A 103 11.26 1.69 13.67
N MET A 104 11.04 2.74 12.87
CA MET A 104 11.42 2.74 11.45
C MET A 104 12.88 2.38 11.24
N GLY A 105 13.17 1.67 10.15
CA GLY A 105 14.53 1.27 9.80
C GLY A 105 15.09 0.16 10.69
N GLN A 106 14.29 -0.42 11.57
CA GLN A 106 14.66 -1.64 12.26
C GLN A 106 14.27 -2.87 11.44
N PHE A 107 15.05 -3.93 11.55
CA PHE A 107 14.81 -5.23 10.94
C PHE A 107 14.21 -6.17 11.99
N TRP A 108 13.04 -6.73 11.69
CA TRP A 108 12.27 -7.53 12.62
C TRP A 108 11.78 -8.82 11.97
N GLU A 109 11.63 -9.85 12.79
CA GLU A 109 10.90 -11.07 12.46
C GLU A 109 9.60 -11.10 13.28
N VAL A 110 8.48 -11.35 12.61
CA VAL A 110 7.16 -11.47 13.23
C VAL A 110 6.57 -12.83 12.90
N GLU A 111 6.17 -13.58 13.92
CA GLU A 111 5.38 -14.79 13.79
C GLU A 111 3.95 -14.51 14.24
N GLY A 112 2.98 -14.98 13.47
CA GLY A 112 1.57 -14.70 13.73
C GLY A 112 0.64 -15.51 12.84
N ARG A 113 -0.59 -15.03 12.73
CA ARG A 113 -1.62 -15.62 11.89
C ARG A 113 -2.24 -14.56 11.00
N THR A 114 -2.65 -14.94 9.79
CA THR A 114 -3.31 -14.00 8.88
C THR A 114 -4.65 -13.52 9.45
N GLY A 115 -5.06 -12.32 9.08
CA GLY A 115 -6.41 -11.80 9.25
C GLY A 115 -6.87 -11.17 7.93
N SER A 116 -8.18 -11.09 7.71
CA SER A 116 -8.76 -10.45 6.52
C SER A 116 -8.37 -8.98 6.37
N GLY A 117 -8.22 -8.28 7.51
CA GLY A 117 -8.02 -6.84 7.53
C GLY A 117 -9.24 -6.07 7.05
N ASP A 118 -9.14 -4.75 7.15
CA ASP A 118 -10.20 -3.85 6.70
C ASP A 118 -10.14 -3.66 5.17
N PHE A 119 -8.93 -3.43 4.63
CA PHE A 119 -8.66 -3.16 3.22
C PHE A 119 -7.91 -4.30 2.53
N SER A 120 -6.78 -4.70 3.10
CA SER A 120 -5.88 -5.75 2.63
C SER A 120 -5.62 -6.76 3.76
N PRO A 121 -5.24 -8.02 3.45
CA PRO A 121 -4.88 -9.00 4.47
C PRO A 121 -3.78 -8.50 5.40
N ILE A 122 -3.92 -8.80 6.69
CA ILE A 122 -3.00 -8.39 7.76
C ILE A 122 -2.39 -9.61 8.47
N ILE A 123 -1.42 -9.38 9.34
CA ILE A 123 -0.93 -10.36 10.30
C ILE A 123 -1.33 -9.94 11.71
N LEU A 124 -1.93 -10.85 12.47
CA LEU A 124 -2.10 -10.74 13.91
C LEU A 124 -0.85 -11.32 14.56
N ALA A 125 0.03 -10.46 15.08
CA ALA A 125 1.29 -10.89 15.66
C ALA A 125 1.06 -11.71 16.92
N GLY A 126 1.70 -12.88 17.00
CA GLY A 126 1.84 -13.66 18.22
C GLY A 126 3.17 -13.38 18.91
N THR A 127 4.25 -13.32 18.15
CA THR A 127 5.58 -12.93 18.61
C THR A 127 6.23 -11.97 17.62
N ALA A 128 7.08 -11.08 18.13
CA ALA A 128 7.88 -10.18 17.33
C ALA A 128 9.27 -10.08 17.94
N LYS A 129 10.30 -10.08 17.09
CA LYS A 129 11.69 -10.09 17.51
C LYS A 129 12.51 -9.08 16.71
N PHE A 130 13.14 -8.17 17.43
CA PHE A 130 14.15 -7.27 16.86
C PHE A 130 15.40 -8.05 16.44
N LEU A 131 15.86 -7.84 15.21
CA LEU A 131 17.03 -8.49 14.63
C LEU A 131 18.20 -7.52 14.40
N GLY A 132 17.95 -6.21 14.35
CA GLY A 132 18.98 -5.19 14.14
C GLY A 132 18.44 -3.95 13.42
N SER A 133 19.34 -3.04 13.05
CA SER A 133 19.01 -1.91 12.17
C SER A 133 19.26 -2.27 10.71
N ALA A 134 18.47 -1.71 9.81
CA ALA A 134 18.60 -1.87 8.37
C ALA A 134 18.43 -0.51 7.66
N ALA A 135 18.93 -0.43 6.43
CA ALA A 135 18.59 0.70 5.57
C ALA A 135 17.10 0.66 5.22
N MET A 136 16.50 1.83 5.03
CA MET A 136 15.14 1.91 4.49
C MET A 136 15.09 1.29 3.09
N PRO A 137 13.99 0.60 2.71
CA PRO A 137 13.81 0.10 1.35
C PRO A 137 13.90 1.22 0.31
N GLU A 138 14.24 0.87 -0.93
CA GLU A 138 14.17 1.83 -2.03
C GLU A 138 12.70 2.23 -2.23
N PRO A 139 12.36 3.54 -2.18
CA PRO A 139 10.98 3.97 -2.25
C PRO A 139 10.44 3.84 -3.67
N ILE A 140 9.20 3.40 -3.78
CA ILE A 140 8.44 3.41 -5.03
C ILE A 140 8.09 4.85 -5.39
N ARG A 141 8.33 5.24 -6.65
CA ARG A 141 7.83 6.51 -7.21
C ARG A 141 6.54 6.21 -7.98
N PRO A 142 5.38 6.52 -7.38
CA PRO A 142 4.13 5.97 -7.87
C PRO A 142 3.61 6.72 -9.09
N THR A 143 3.01 5.99 -10.02
CA THR A 143 2.23 6.57 -11.13
C THR A 143 0.89 7.07 -10.62
N ARG A 144 0.23 7.95 -11.39
CA ARG A 144 -1.14 8.40 -11.09
C ARG A 144 -2.08 7.22 -10.88
N ASP A 145 -2.10 6.24 -11.78
CA ASP A 145 -3.04 5.12 -11.67
C ASP A 145 -2.86 4.33 -10.38
N GLN A 146 -1.61 4.12 -9.93
CA GLN A 146 -1.31 3.44 -8.68
C GLN A 146 -1.79 4.22 -7.45
N LEU A 147 -1.71 5.55 -7.49
CA LEU A 147 -2.23 6.43 -6.44
C LEU A 147 -3.77 6.47 -6.39
N MET A 148 -4.43 6.14 -7.51
CA MET A 148 -5.89 6.18 -7.62
C MET A 148 -6.56 4.83 -7.30
N ASN A 149 -5.82 3.72 -7.34
CA ASN A 149 -6.39 2.37 -7.30
C ASN A 149 -6.08 1.55 -6.03
N GLY A 150 -5.27 2.08 -5.11
CA GLY A 150 -4.95 1.42 -3.83
C GLY A 150 -3.94 0.27 -3.92
N SER A 151 -3.32 0.03 -5.08
CA SER A 151 -2.32 -1.05 -5.28
C SER A 151 -1.06 -0.91 -4.42
N LEU A 152 -0.79 0.29 -3.91
CA LEU A 152 0.38 0.62 -3.09
C LEU A 152 0.10 0.57 -1.59
N ASP A 153 -1.06 0.05 -1.17
CA ASP A 153 -1.33 -0.13 0.26
C ASP A 153 -0.20 -0.90 0.94
N ALA A 154 0.29 -0.33 2.05
CA ALA A 154 1.42 -0.79 2.84
C ALA A 154 2.80 -0.73 2.13
N GLU A 155 2.96 0.03 1.05
CA GLU A 155 4.26 0.20 0.38
C GLU A 155 5.01 1.46 0.84
N TYR A 156 6.35 1.41 0.88
CA TYR A 156 7.18 2.59 1.06
C TYR A 156 7.33 3.38 -0.24
N VAL A 157 6.86 4.63 -0.24
CA VAL A 157 6.80 5.48 -1.45
C VAL A 157 7.55 6.80 -1.28
N GLU A 158 7.93 7.42 -2.39
CA GLU A 158 8.44 8.79 -2.49
C GLU A 158 7.46 9.63 -3.31
N LEU A 159 7.00 10.73 -2.74
CA LEU A 159 6.14 11.71 -3.40
C LEU A 159 6.88 13.02 -3.63
N HIS A 160 6.56 13.66 -4.74
CA HIS A 160 7.11 14.95 -5.13
C HIS A 160 6.01 15.84 -5.71
N GLY A 161 5.88 17.06 -5.19
CA GLY A 161 4.92 18.03 -5.71
C GLY A 161 5.04 19.39 -5.02
N VAL A 162 4.29 20.35 -5.53
CA VAL A 162 4.13 21.67 -4.91
C VAL A 162 2.98 21.63 -3.92
N VAL A 163 3.21 22.04 -2.67
CA VAL A 163 2.11 22.15 -1.70
C VAL A 163 1.22 23.31 -2.09
N THR A 164 -0.07 23.06 -2.31
CA THR A 164 -1.04 24.10 -2.69
C THR A 164 -2.01 24.48 -1.59
N ALA A 165 -2.19 23.62 -0.59
CA ALA A 165 -3.04 23.87 0.58
C ALA A 165 -2.61 22.98 1.74
N VAL A 166 -2.78 23.47 2.97
CA VAL A 166 -2.50 22.72 4.20
C VAL A 166 -3.55 23.10 5.24
N SER A 167 -4.08 22.11 5.94
CA SER A 167 -4.91 22.24 7.12
C SER A 167 -4.38 21.33 8.24
N ASN A 168 -5.12 21.20 9.34
CA ASN A 168 -4.73 20.28 10.42
C ASN A 168 -4.83 18.80 10.01
N SER A 169 -5.65 18.47 9.01
CA SER A 169 -5.97 17.09 8.64
C SER A 169 -5.73 16.77 7.16
N GLU A 170 -5.43 17.76 6.32
CA GLU A 170 -5.19 17.54 4.90
C GLU A 170 -4.05 18.42 4.37
N MET A 171 -3.24 17.86 3.48
CA MET A 171 -2.24 18.57 2.68
C MET A 171 -2.49 18.26 1.21
N THR A 172 -2.67 19.30 0.39
CA THR A 172 -2.84 19.14 -1.06
C THR A 172 -1.53 19.39 -1.78
N LEU A 173 -1.15 18.47 -2.65
CA LEU A 173 0.01 18.55 -3.53
C LEU A 173 -0.44 18.69 -4.97
N LEU A 174 0.22 19.56 -5.73
CA LEU A 174 0.17 19.58 -7.19
C LEU A 174 1.40 18.86 -7.72
N THR A 175 1.17 17.73 -8.38
CA THR A 175 2.20 16.97 -9.10
C THR A 175 2.04 17.18 -10.61
N PRO A 176 3.01 16.77 -11.45
CA PRO A 176 2.85 16.81 -12.91
C PRO A 176 1.60 16.05 -13.39
N ASP A 177 1.21 15.01 -12.66
CA ASP A 177 0.07 14.17 -13.01
C ASP A 177 -1.25 14.65 -12.41
N GLY A 178 -1.26 15.74 -11.64
CA GLY A 178 -2.46 16.38 -11.11
C GLY A 178 -2.43 16.61 -9.60
N LYS A 179 -3.61 16.88 -9.03
CA LYS A 179 -3.75 17.14 -7.59
C LYS A 179 -3.85 15.83 -6.80
N LEU A 180 -3.18 15.79 -5.65
CA LEU A 180 -3.22 14.73 -4.66
C LEU A 180 -3.49 15.32 -3.28
N THR A 181 -4.12 14.55 -2.40
CA THR A 181 -4.42 14.93 -1.01
C THR A 181 -3.80 13.90 -0.07
N VAL A 182 -2.86 14.34 0.76
CA VAL A 182 -2.38 13.57 1.91
C VAL A 182 -3.29 13.88 3.09
N ARG A 183 -3.86 12.85 3.69
CA ARG A 183 -4.71 12.96 4.89
C ARG A 183 -3.91 12.71 6.15
N GLY A 184 -4.33 13.37 7.22
CA GLY A 184 -3.78 13.23 8.55
C GLY A 184 -4.87 13.06 9.59
N GLU A 185 -4.59 12.21 10.56
CA GLU A 185 -5.41 11.91 11.73
C GLU A 185 -4.49 11.61 12.92
N ASP A 186 -5.04 11.44 14.13
CA ASP A 186 -4.24 11.26 15.34
C ASP A 186 -3.24 10.09 15.26
N ALA A 187 -3.67 8.94 14.71
CA ALA A 187 -2.82 7.76 14.56
C ALA A 187 -1.81 7.86 13.40
N ARG A 188 -2.08 8.73 12.43
CA ARG A 188 -1.30 8.92 11.20
C ARG A 188 -1.28 10.42 10.86
N PRO A 189 -0.54 11.23 11.64
CA PRO A 189 -0.51 12.68 11.43
C PRO A 189 0.05 13.03 10.06
N LEU A 190 -0.28 14.24 9.58
CA LEU A 190 0.33 14.79 8.38
C LEU A 190 1.86 14.84 8.49
N PRO A 191 2.58 14.82 7.34
CA PRO A 191 4.02 14.98 7.30
C PRO A 191 4.51 16.17 8.13
N GLN A 192 5.26 15.90 9.19
CA GLN A 192 5.90 16.91 10.03
C GLN A 192 7.15 17.39 9.31
N MET A 193 7.07 18.49 8.59
CA MET A 193 8.25 19.09 7.96
C MET A 193 9.00 19.96 8.97
N SER A 194 10.34 19.90 8.98
CA SER A 194 11.14 20.71 9.89
C SER A 194 10.89 22.21 9.66
N ALA A 195 10.96 23.01 10.71
CA ALA A 195 10.83 24.47 10.60
C ALA A 195 11.83 25.09 9.60
N SER A 196 13.01 24.47 9.45
CA SER A 196 14.01 24.87 8.45
C SER A 196 13.58 24.56 7.01
N ALA A 197 12.86 23.46 6.77
CA ALA A 197 12.31 23.11 5.45
C ALA A 197 11.11 23.99 5.05
N LEU A 198 10.53 24.71 6.02
CA LEU A 198 9.32 25.52 5.87
C LEU A 198 9.58 27.03 5.99
N ALA A 199 10.83 27.48 5.97
CA ALA A 199 11.14 28.91 6.05
C ALA A 199 10.51 29.66 4.86
N GLY A 200 9.36 30.31 5.09
CA GLY A 200 8.53 30.96 4.06
C GLY A 200 7.06 30.51 4.03
N GLY A 201 6.69 29.49 4.81
CA GLY A 201 5.37 28.85 4.74
C GLY A 201 5.39 27.61 3.85
N MET A 202 4.48 26.66 4.08
CA MET A 202 4.48 25.39 3.35
C MET A 202 3.88 25.50 1.95
N VAL A 203 2.85 26.35 1.78
CA VAL A 203 2.17 26.54 0.49
C VAL A 203 3.09 27.25 -0.50
N GLY A 204 3.17 26.73 -1.72
CA GLY A 204 4.05 27.19 -2.79
C GLY A 204 5.39 26.46 -2.84
N ASN A 205 5.78 25.75 -1.78
CA ASN A 205 7.05 25.03 -1.75
C ASN A 205 6.94 23.69 -2.48
N VAL A 206 8.02 23.35 -3.18
CA VAL A 206 8.27 22.00 -3.69
C VAL A 206 8.72 21.14 -2.53
N VAL A 207 8.03 20.01 -2.32
CA VAL A 207 8.36 19.05 -1.27
C VAL A 207 8.64 17.69 -1.86
N ARG A 208 9.60 16.99 -1.26
CA ARG A 208 9.86 15.57 -1.51
C ARG A 208 9.75 14.84 -0.18
N MET A 209 8.86 13.86 -0.12
CA MET A 209 8.53 13.16 1.12
C MET A 209 8.52 11.66 0.89
N ARG A 210 8.96 10.91 1.89
CA ARG A 210 8.92 9.44 1.88
C ARG A 210 8.16 8.93 3.08
N GLY A 211 7.42 7.83 2.92
CA GLY A 211 6.66 7.20 3.99
C GLY A 211 5.91 5.97 3.53
N CYS A 212 5.26 5.26 4.47
CA CYS A 212 4.35 4.18 4.11
C CYS A 212 3.07 4.77 3.54
N PHE A 213 2.70 4.35 2.33
CA PHE A 213 1.43 4.66 1.71
C PHE A 213 0.35 3.79 2.34
N THR A 214 -0.76 4.40 2.74
CA THR A 214 -1.97 3.66 3.15
C THR A 214 -3.16 4.21 2.39
N THR A 215 -3.94 3.30 1.83
CA THR A 215 -5.08 3.65 0.99
C THR A 215 -6.19 4.29 1.81
N ASP A 216 -6.68 5.45 1.37
CA ASP A 216 -7.95 5.99 1.86
C ASP A 216 -9.10 5.38 1.05
N TRP A 217 -10.11 4.86 1.72
CA TRP A 217 -11.19 4.13 1.07
C TRP A 217 -12.45 4.15 1.92
N ASN A 218 -13.59 4.01 1.26
CA ASN A 218 -14.90 3.98 1.90
C ASN A 218 -15.29 2.54 2.25
N ARG A 219 -15.40 2.28 3.56
CA ARG A 219 -15.77 0.95 4.10
C ARG A 219 -17.13 0.44 3.63
N GLN A 220 -18.10 1.33 3.42
CA GLN A 220 -19.45 0.96 3.00
C GLN A 220 -19.50 0.62 1.53
N THR A 221 -18.88 1.44 0.67
CA THR A 221 -18.92 1.23 -0.79
C THR A 221 -17.80 0.31 -1.30
N ARG A 222 -16.82 -0.03 -0.46
CA ARG A 222 -15.59 -0.77 -0.83
C ARG A 222 -14.80 -0.10 -1.95
N GLN A 223 -14.90 1.23 -2.09
CA GLN A 223 -14.20 2.00 -3.12
C GLN A 223 -13.05 2.80 -2.55
N VAL A 224 -11.94 2.87 -3.30
CA VAL A 224 -10.80 3.75 -3.00
C VAL A 224 -11.19 5.20 -3.25
N ASN A 225 -10.81 6.08 -2.33
CA ASN A 225 -10.93 7.53 -2.51
C ASN A 225 -9.76 8.01 -3.37
N GLY A 226 -9.86 7.80 -4.68
CA GLY A 226 -8.77 8.07 -5.61
C GLY A 226 -8.20 9.48 -5.47
N GLY A 227 -6.89 9.57 -5.26
CA GLY A 227 -6.16 10.84 -5.10
C GLY A 227 -6.10 11.32 -3.65
N ALA A 228 -6.75 10.64 -2.70
CA ALA A 228 -6.56 10.81 -1.27
C ALA A 228 -5.92 9.57 -0.66
N PHE A 229 -4.96 9.75 0.25
CA PHE A 229 -4.27 8.67 0.93
C PHE A 229 -3.58 9.18 2.20
N PHE A 230 -3.06 8.26 3.01
CA PHE A 230 -2.19 8.58 4.14
C PHE A 230 -0.75 8.29 3.74
N LEU A 231 0.18 9.11 4.24
CA LEU A 231 1.61 8.88 4.13
C LEU A 231 2.19 8.97 5.53
N PHE A 232 2.45 7.83 6.18
CA PHE A 232 2.86 7.81 7.57
C PHE A 232 3.88 6.70 7.89
N PRO A 233 4.86 6.97 8.77
CA PRO A 233 5.37 8.30 9.06
C PRO A 233 5.98 8.88 7.79
N ALA A 234 5.78 10.18 7.57
CA ALA A 234 6.36 10.87 6.43
C ALA A 234 7.58 11.68 6.87
N VAL A 235 8.68 11.50 6.15
CA VAL A 235 9.95 12.22 6.35
C VAL A 235 10.31 13.00 5.09
N ALA A 236 10.88 14.19 5.26
CA ALA A 236 11.43 14.95 4.14
C ALA A 236 12.65 14.21 3.56
N ALA A 237 12.82 14.26 2.24
CA ALA A 237 13.84 13.51 1.51
C ALA A 237 14.86 14.40 0.81
#